data_AF-A0AAP4EC07-F1
#
_entry.id   AF-A0AAP4EC07-F1
#
_cell.length_a   1.000
_cell.length_b   1.000
_cell.length_c   1.000
_cell.angle_alpha   90.00
_cell.angle_beta   90.00
_cell.angle_gamma   90.00
#
_symmetry.space_group_name_H-M   'P 1'
#
loop_
_entity.id
_entity.type
_entity.pdbx_description
1 polymer ?
#
loop_
_entity_poly.entity_id
_entity_poly.type
_entity_poly.pdbx_seq_one_letter_code
_entity_poly.pdbx_strand_id
1 'polypeptide(L)' 'MKETFNKTSLHIDDYLDLLNLAVQVGDTKWQKEITRKLQALSVLQTEQVEID' A
#
# COMPACT_ATOMS: atom_id res chain seq x y z
N MET A 1 3.74 22.39 -13.60
CA MET A 1 3.44 21.46 -12.51
C MET A 1 3.32 20.08 -13.13
N LYS A 2 4.41 19.31 -13.16
CA LYS A 2 4.37 17.93 -13.67
C LYS A 2 4.18 17.03 -12.47
N GLU A 3 2.96 16.97 -11.96
CA GLU A 3 2.56 15.94 -11.00
C GLU A 3 2.39 14.65 -11.79
N THR A 4 3.52 14.00 -12.10
CA THR A 4 3.52 12.56 -12.27
C THR A 4 3.23 12.00 -10.88
N PHE A 5 1.95 11.97 -10.51
CA PHE A 5 1.47 11.16 -9.40
C PHE A 5 1.91 9.74 -9.75
N ASN A 6 3.04 9.35 -9.17
CA ASN A 6 3.54 8.00 -9.20
C ASN A 6 2.35 7.16 -8.77
N LYS A 7 1.82 6.38 -9.72
CA LYS A 7 0.59 5.59 -9.55
C LYS A 7 0.68 4.70 -8.30
N THR A 8 1.91 4.37 -7.91
CA THR A 8 2.31 3.68 -6.69
C THR A 8 2.14 4.46 -5.38
N SER A 9 2.36 5.79 -5.37
CA SER A 9 2.18 6.61 -4.17
C SER A 9 0.70 6.68 -3.77
N LEU A 10 -0.19 6.83 -4.74
CA LEU A 10 -1.64 6.89 -4.49
C LEU A 10 -2.15 5.60 -3.83
N HIS A 11 -1.59 4.43 -4.20
CA HIS A 11 -1.96 3.16 -3.58
C HIS A 11 -1.50 3.05 -2.12
N ILE A 12 -0.32 3.59 -1.77
CA ILE A 12 0.20 3.54 -0.40
C ILE A 12 -0.66 4.41 0.52
N ASP A 13 -1.03 5.61 0.08
CA ASP A 13 -1.92 6.50 0.83
C ASP A 13 -3.31 5.86 1.07
N ASP A 14 -3.89 5.21 0.06
CA ASP A 14 -5.17 4.49 0.19
C ASP A 14 -5.08 3.33 1.21
N TYR A 15 -3.99 2.54 1.16
CA TYR A 15 -3.77 1.45 2.12
C TYR A 15 -3.49 1.95 3.54
N LEU A 16 -2.88 3.14 3.69
CA LEU A 16 -2.69 3.79 4.99
C LEU A 16 -4.02 4.26 5.58
N ASP A 17 -4.93 4.81 4.77
CA ASP A 17 -6.27 5.21 5.21
C ASP A 17 -7.10 3.99 5.67
N LEU A 18 -7.07 2.92 4.88
CA LEU A 18 -7.65 1.61 5.24
C LEU A 18 -7.08 1.06 6.54
N LEU A 19 -5.76 1.14 6.75
CA LEU A 19 -5.12 0.68 7.98
C LEU A 19 -5.58 1.51 9.18
N ASN A 20 -5.66 2.83 9.01
CA ASN A 20 -6.11 3.73 10.07
C ASN A 20 -7.57 3.46 10.46
N LEU A 21 -8.43 3.14 9.49
CA LEU A 21 -9.81 2.73 9.74
C LEU A 21 -9.87 1.40 10.51
N ALA A 22 -9.03 0.43 10.15
CA ALA A 22 -8.91 -0.84 10.86
C ALA A 22 -8.40 -0.70 12.29
N VAL A 23 -7.53 0.28 12.54
CA VAL A 23 -7.06 0.65 13.89
C VAL A 23 -8.18 1.29 14.69
N GLN A 24 -8.94 2.21 14.10
CA GLN A 24 -10.06 2.87 14.78
C GLN A 24 -11.20 1.91 15.14
N VAL A 25 -11.48 0.92 14.28
CA VAL A 25 -12.47 -0.13 14.54
C VAL A 25 -11.94 -1.19 15.53
N GLY A 26 -10.62 -1.26 15.74
CA GLY A 26 -9.98 -2.29 16.59
C GLY A 26 -9.83 -3.65 15.90
N ASP A 27 -9.97 -3.68 14.57
CA ASP A 27 -9.99 -4.89 13.76
C ASP A 27 -8.56 -5.37 13.44
N THR A 28 -7.95 -6.06 14.40
CA THR A 28 -6.57 -6.59 14.28
C THR A 28 -6.39 -7.61 13.17
N LYS A 29 -7.46 -8.33 12.78
CA LYS A 29 -7.46 -9.25 11.65
C LYS A 29 -7.31 -8.48 10.33
N TRP A 30 -8.06 -7.39 10.20
CA TRP A 30 -8.06 -6.55 9.02
C TRP A 30 -6.75 -5.74 8.89
N GLN A 31 -6.19 -5.26 10.00
CA GLN A 31 -4.85 -4.65 10.02
C GLN A 31 -3.78 -5.60 9.47
N LYS A 32 -3.79 -6.87 9.91
CA LYS A 32 -2.85 -7.88 9.40
C LYS A 32 -3.02 -8.15 7.91
N GLU A 33 -4.25 -8.19 7.41
CA GLU A 33 -4.53 -8.36 5.99
C GLU A 33 -4.03 -7.17 5.15
N ILE A 34 -4.26 -5.94 5.62
CA ILE A 34 -3.80 -4.71 4.97
C ILE A 34 -2.28 -4.69 4.88
N THR A 35 -1.58 -4.89 6.00
CA THR A 35 -0.11 -4.93 6.02
C THR A 35 0.44 -6.04 5.11
N ARG A 36 -0.20 -7.21 5.08
CA ARG A 36 0.21 -8.33 4.21
C ARG A 36 0.03 -8.00 2.73
N LYS A 37 -1.09 -7.36 2.35
CA LYS A 37 -1.33 -6.85 0.99
C LYS A 37 -0.34 -5.75 0.61
N LEU A 38 -0.04 -4.83 1.52
CA LEU A 38 0.90 -3.74 1.32
C LEU A 38 2.32 -4.29 1.05
N GLN A 39 2.78 -5.25 1.86
CA GLN A 39 4.05 -5.94 1.62
C GLN A 39 4.06 -6.71 0.29
N ALA A 40 2.98 -7.42 -0.05
CA ALA A 40 2.88 -8.12 -1.32
C ALA A 40 2.90 -7.16 -2.52
N LEU A 41 2.27 -5.99 -2.40
CA LEU A 41 2.26 -4.98 -3.45
C LEU A 41 3.65 -4.36 -3.63
N SER A 42 4.37 -4.08 -2.53
CA SER A 42 5.76 -3.59 -2.57
C SER A 42 6.71 -4.63 -3.19
N VAL A 43 6.55 -5.91 -2.87
CA VAL A 43 7.32 -7.01 -3.48
C VAL A 43 7.01 -7.14 -4.98
N LEU A 44 5.74 -7.14 -5.37
CA LEU A 44 5.36 -7.22 -6.78
C LEU A 44 5.79 -5.98 -7.59
N GLN A 45 5.93 -4.82 -6.95
CA GLN A 45 6.48 -3.62 -7.57
C GLN A 45 8.01 -3.67 -7.72
N THR A 46 8.72 -4.37 -6.82
CA THR A 46 10.18 -4.49 -6.89
C THR A 46 10.65 -5.34 -8.07
N GLU A 47 9.82 -6.26 -8.56
CA GLU A 47 10.13 -7.12 -9.71
C GLU A 47 9.98 -6.43 -11.09
N GLN A 48 9.42 -5.21 -11.15
CA GLN A 48 9.27 -4.46 -12.40
C GLN A 48 10.36 -3.40 -12.64
N VAL A 49 11.37 -3.30 -11.76
CA VAL A 49 12.45 -2.30 -11.84
C VAL A 49 13.84 -2.92 -12.11
N GLU A 50 13.92 -4.22 -12.44
CA GLU A 50 15.14 -4.86 -12.95
C GLU A 50 14.98 -5.26 -14.42
N ILE A 51 14.86 -4.27 -15.30
CA ILE A 51 15.32 -4.36 -16.69
C ILE A 51 15.98 -3.01 -17.03
N ASP A 52 17.29 -2.93 -16.82
CA ASP A 52 18.22 -2.14 -17.66
C ASP A 52 19.53 -2.92 -17.77
#